data_AF-A0A427K2X1-F1
#
_entry.id   AF-A0A427K2X1-F1
#
_cell.length_a   1.000
_cell.length_b   1.000
_cell.length_c   1.000
_cell.angle_alpha   90.00
_cell.angle_beta   90.00
_cell.angle_gamma   90.00
#
_symmetry.space_group_name_H-M   'P 1'
#
loop_
_entity.id
_entity.type
_entity.pdbx_description
1 polymer ?
#
loop_
_entity_poly.entity_id
_entity_poly.type
_entity_poly.pdbx_seq_one_letter_code
_entity_poly.pdbx_strand_id
1 'polypeptide(L)'
;MIDIKNNMEIMWIYFPENENEILQELNESSAFDFYERYLLELSASEFLDFFQYLLDYKIDNNFDDKHSISQLISYGFGQKPTLDGEPQFENFHSIQSRVADLRSEHLTQRIKNEQEVLGSKIELQEETIKKQDRL
;
A
#
# COMPACT_ATOMS: atom_id res chain seq x y z
N MET A 1 -1.33 -18.11 13.10
CA MET A 1 0.00 -18.21 12.46
C MET A 1 0.08 -17.00 11.55
N ILE A 2 1.06 -16.13 11.75
CA ILE A 2 1.29 -14.97 10.87
C ILE A 2 2.35 -15.44 9.86
N ASP A 3 2.20 -15.09 8.59
CA ASP A 3 2.68 -15.90 7.45
C ASP A 3 3.26 -15.02 6.30
N ILE A 4 3.91 -15.49 5.21
CA ILE A 4 4.15 -16.87 4.71
C ILE A 4 5.66 -17.26 4.66
N LYS A 5 6.56 -16.84 5.56
CA LYS A 5 6.30 -16.73 7.00
C LYS A 5 6.79 -15.46 7.70
N ASN A 6 7.21 -14.46 6.91
CA ASN A 6 7.18 -13.05 7.29
C ASN A 6 6.85 -12.23 6.03
N ASN A 7 5.56 -12.12 5.69
CA ASN A 7 5.11 -11.57 4.40
C ASN A 7 5.79 -12.31 3.23
N MET A 8 6.40 -11.62 2.25
CA MET A 8 7.30 -12.20 1.24
C MET A 8 8.66 -11.49 1.27
N GLU A 9 9.72 -12.22 1.63
CA GLU A 9 11.04 -11.64 1.91
C GLU A 9 11.61 -10.89 0.68
N ILE A 10 11.73 -9.57 0.79
CA ILE A 10 12.56 -8.69 -0.07
C ILE A 10 12.17 -8.68 -1.58
N MET A 11 10.90 -8.88 -1.94
CA MET A 11 10.44 -8.77 -3.36
C MET A 11 11.36 -9.48 -4.39
N TRP A 12 11.86 -10.67 -4.06
CA TRP A 12 13.10 -11.22 -4.65
C TRP A 12 13.20 -11.18 -6.19
N ILE A 13 14.02 -10.23 -6.66
CA ILE A 13 14.76 -10.26 -7.92
C ILE A 13 13.89 -10.25 -9.20
N TYR A 14 13.21 -9.12 -9.45
CA TYR A 14 12.85 -8.63 -10.80
C TYR A 14 12.07 -9.58 -11.74
N PHE A 15 11.15 -10.39 -11.19
CA PHE A 15 10.03 -11.08 -11.86
C PHE A 15 10.21 -11.62 -13.29
N PRO A 16 10.56 -12.92 -13.41
CA PRO A 16 10.15 -13.74 -14.58
C PRO A 16 9.18 -14.88 -14.25
N GLU A 17 9.24 -15.49 -13.06
CA GLU A 17 8.51 -16.76 -12.79
C GLU A 17 7.12 -16.56 -12.16
N ASN A 18 6.94 -15.55 -11.30
CA ASN A 18 5.68 -15.29 -10.57
C ASN A 18 5.02 -13.94 -10.97
N GLU A 19 5.41 -13.37 -12.11
CA GLU A 19 4.95 -12.05 -12.58
C GLU A 19 3.40 -11.97 -12.62
N ASN A 20 2.76 -12.98 -13.21
CA ASN A 20 1.30 -13.04 -13.36
C ASN A 20 0.55 -13.01 -12.02
N GLU A 21 1.08 -13.61 -10.95
CA GLU A 21 0.43 -13.65 -9.64
C GLU A 21 0.46 -12.27 -8.96
N ILE A 22 1.57 -11.55 -9.09
CA ILE A 22 1.71 -10.17 -8.57
C ILE A 22 0.83 -9.21 -9.36
N LEU A 23 0.79 -9.34 -10.69
CA LEU A 23 -0.09 -8.56 -11.55
C LEU A 23 -1.57 -8.84 -11.27
N GLN A 24 -1.92 -10.08 -10.91
CA GLN A 24 -3.27 -10.43 -10.47
C GLN A 24 -3.60 -9.79 -9.11
N GLU A 25 -2.73 -9.95 -8.10
CA GLU A 25 -2.90 -9.32 -6.77
C GLU A 25 -2.99 -7.78 -6.86
N LEU A 26 -2.22 -7.16 -7.77
CA LEU A 26 -2.31 -5.71 -8.07
C LEU A 26 -3.64 -5.29 -8.70
N ASN A 27 -4.33 -6.18 -9.41
CA ASN A 27 -5.64 -5.93 -9.98
C ASN A 27 -6.79 -6.24 -9.02
N GLU A 28 -6.55 -7.09 -8.01
CA GLU A 28 -7.55 -7.49 -7.02
C GLU A 28 -7.49 -6.69 -5.70
N SER A 29 -6.32 -6.15 -5.33
CA SER A 29 -6.09 -5.37 -4.11
C SER A 29 -6.12 -3.86 -4.36
N SER A 30 -6.49 -3.08 -3.33
CA SER A 30 -6.27 -1.63 -3.38
C SER A 30 -4.77 -1.31 -3.27
N ALA A 31 -4.37 -0.14 -3.79
CA ALA A 31 -2.99 0.33 -3.60
C ALA A 31 -2.60 0.37 -2.12
N PHE A 32 -3.50 0.81 -1.22
CA PHE A 32 -3.26 0.80 0.23
C PHE A 32 -2.92 -0.62 0.73
N ASP A 33 -3.76 -1.61 0.43
CA ASP A 33 -3.58 -2.99 0.90
C ASP A 33 -2.28 -3.62 0.36
N PHE A 34 -1.94 -3.33 -0.90
CA PHE A 34 -0.72 -3.82 -1.53
C PHE A 34 0.54 -3.26 -0.85
N TYR A 35 0.53 -1.96 -0.49
CA TYR A 35 1.64 -1.35 0.27
C TYR A 35 1.80 -2.02 1.63
N GLU A 36 0.71 -2.21 2.36
CA GLU A 36 0.72 -2.82 3.70
C GLU A 36 1.27 -4.24 3.73
N ARG A 37 1.03 -5.03 2.67
CA ARG A 37 1.44 -6.43 2.57
C ARG A 37 2.88 -6.60 2.04
N TYR A 38 3.32 -5.73 1.13
CA TYR A 38 4.51 -6.02 0.31
C TYR A 38 5.56 -4.91 0.27
N LEU A 39 5.17 -3.62 0.37
CA LEU A 39 6.09 -2.50 0.07
C LEU A 39 6.61 -1.77 1.31
N LEU A 40 5.82 -1.68 2.39
CA LEU A 40 6.20 -0.89 3.57
C LEU A 40 7.32 -1.49 4.42
N GLU A 41 7.67 -2.77 4.27
CA GLU A 41 8.75 -3.39 5.06
C GLU A 41 10.14 -3.18 4.46
N LEU A 42 10.23 -2.68 3.23
CA LEU A 42 11.45 -2.67 2.46
C LEU A 42 12.40 -1.51 2.78
N SER A 43 13.68 -1.69 2.48
CA SER A 43 14.62 -0.57 2.41
C SER A 43 14.22 0.39 1.29
N ALA A 44 14.68 1.65 1.38
CA ALA A 44 14.47 2.63 0.32
C ALA A 44 15.14 2.23 -1.02
N SER A 45 16.13 1.33 -1.01
CA SER A 45 16.75 0.79 -2.21
C SER A 45 15.86 -0.24 -2.90
N GLU A 46 15.38 -1.25 -2.16
CA GLU A 46 14.47 -2.28 -2.69
C GLU A 46 13.14 -1.66 -3.15
N PHE A 47 12.67 -0.62 -2.45
CA PHE A 47 11.51 0.17 -2.88
C PHE A 47 11.75 0.85 -4.24
N LEU A 48 12.90 1.49 -4.43
CA LEU A 48 13.28 2.12 -5.70
C LEU A 48 13.39 1.11 -6.85
N ASP A 49 14.07 -0.01 -6.61
CA ASP A 49 14.33 -1.04 -7.61
C ASP A 49 13.03 -1.60 -8.21
N PHE A 50 12.03 -1.86 -7.37
CA PHE A 50 10.70 -2.27 -7.81
C PHE A 50 9.90 -1.11 -8.43
N PHE A 51 10.03 0.10 -7.91
CA PHE A 51 9.38 1.27 -8.51
C PHE A 51 9.84 1.52 -9.94
N GLN A 52 11.14 1.35 -10.20
CA GLN A 52 11.70 1.42 -11.54
C GLN A 52 11.15 0.30 -12.43
N TYR A 53 11.13 -0.95 -11.94
CA TYR A 53 10.51 -2.07 -12.65
C TYR A 53 9.05 -1.79 -13.05
N LEU A 54 8.22 -1.25 -12.15
CA LEU A 54 6.83 -0.92 -12.46
C LEU A 54 6.68 0.24 -13.44
N LEU A 55 7.57 1.25 -13.39
CA LEU A 55 7.60 2.34 -14.37
C LEU A 55 7.97 1.81 -15.76
N ASP A 56 9.01 0.98 -15.86
CA ASP A 56 9.44 0.36 -17.11
C ASP A 56 8.31 -0.54 -17.67
N TYR A 57 7.70 -1.37 -16.82
CA TYR A 57 6.56 -2.22 -17.18
C TYR A 57 5.32 -1.43 -17.64
N LYS A 58 5.04 -0.27 -17.03
CA LYS A 58 3.97 0.66 -17.44
C LYS A 58 4.25 1.24 -18.83
N ILE A 59 5.50 1.61 -19.11
CA ILE A 59 5.93 2.17 -20.38
C ILE A 59 5.86 1.11 -21.49
N ASP A 60 6.43 -0.07 -21.27
CA ASP A 60 6.49 -1.16 -22.26
C ASP A 60 5.09 -1.67 -22.67
N ASN A 61 4.14 -1.67 -21.73
CA ASN A 61 2.75 -2.07 -21.97
C ASN A 61 1.80 -0.90 -22.30
N ASN A 62 2.28 0.35 -22.28
CA ASN A 62 1.52 1.57 -22.55
C ASN A 62 0.20 1.65 -21.73
N PHE A 63 0.30 1.46 -20.41
CA PHE A 63 -0.88 1.56 -19.52
C PHE A 63 -1.34 3.00 -19.28
N ASP A 64 -2.66 3.19 -19.21
CA ASP A 64 -3.26 4.48 -18.86
C ASP A 64 -3.23 4.73 -17.33
N ASP A 65 -3.57 5.96 -16.91
CA ASP A 65 -3.58 6.36 -15.50
C ASP A 65 -4.62 5.62 -14.64
N LYS A 66 -5.57 4.89 -15.26
CA LYS A 66 -6.60 4.13 -14.56
C LYS A 66 -6.15 2.71 -14.27
N HIS A 67 -5.15 2.20 -14.97
CA HIS A 67 -4.58 0.88 -14.72
C HIS A 67 -4.02 0.77 -13.29
N SER A 68 -4.21 -0.38 -12.65
CA SER A 68 -3.88 -0.58 -11.23
C SER A 68 -2.40 -0.31 -10.91
N ILE A 69 -1.50 -0.58 -11.86
CA ILE A 69 -0.06 -0.27 -11.76
C ILE A 69 0.18 1.24 -11.75
N SER A 70 -0.45 2.00 -12.65
CA SER A 70 -0.37 3.46 -12.68
C SER A 70 -0.92 4.09 -11.39
N GLN A 71 -1.98 3.50 -10.81
CA GLN A 71 -2.51 3.90 -9.50
C GLN A 71 -1.54 3.59 -8.36
N LEU A 72 -0.91 2.41 -8.35
CA LEU A 72 0.09 2.00 -7.36
C LEU A 72 1.33 2.91 -7.37
N ILE A 73 1.79 3.27 -8.57
CA ILE A 73 2.89 4.22 -8.79
C ILE A 73 2.49 5.60 -8.25
N SER A 74 1.33 6.12 -8.66
CA SER A 74 0.82 7.43 -8.21
C SER A 74 0.69 7.53 -6.70
N TYR A 75 0.21 6.46 -6.05
CA TYR A 75 0.11 6.34 -4.59
C TYR A 75 1.48 6.44 -3.90
N GLY A 76 2.48 5.74 -4.45
CA GLY A 76 3.86 5.76 -3.92
C GLY A 76 4.50 7.13 -3.98
N PHE A 77 4.29 7.86 -5.07
CA PHE A 77 4.77 9.23 -5.21
C PHE A 77 3.94 10.27 -4.45
N GLY A 78 2.81 9.89 -3.85
CA GLY A 78 1.89 10.81 -3.18
C GLY A 78 1.22 11.81 -4.14
N GLN A 79 1.23 11.53 -5.45
CA GLN A 79 0.66 12.41 -6.45
C GLN A 79 -0.84 12.13 -6.64
N LYS A 80 -1.59 13.20 -6.90
CA LYS A 80 -2.88 13.05 -7.60
C LYS A 80 -2.56 12.78 -9.08
N PRO A 81 -3.32 11.92 -9.78
CA PRO A 81 -3.11 11.70 -11.21
C PRO A 81 -3.36 13.01 -11.97
N THR A 82 -2.28 13.67 -12.37
CA THR A 82 -2.27 14.91 -13.15
C THR A 82 -1.33 14.73 -14.33
N LEU A 83 -1.86 14.99 -15.53
CA LEU A 83 -1.34 14.60 -16.85
C LEU A 83 0.02 15.21 -17.28
N ASP A 84 0.72 15.92 -16.41
CA ASP A 84 1.90 16.72 -16.76
C ASP A 84 3.18 16.22 -16.07
N GLY A 85 3.61 15.02 -16.47
CA GLY A 85 4.93 14.44 -16.15
C GLY A 85 4.87 13.07 -15.49
N GLU A 86 5.75 12.14 -15.90
CA GLU A 86 5.98 10.92 -15.13
C GLU A 86 6.59 11.29 -13.77
N PRO A 87 6.09 10.73 -12.65
CA PRO A 87 6.60 11.07 -11.33
C PRO A 87 8.02 10.54 -11.12
N GLN A 88 8.90 11.38 -10.57
CA GLN A 88 10.31 11.05 -10.35
C GLN A 88 10.77 11.49 -8.95
N PHE A 89 11.66 10.69 -8.36
CA PHE A 89 12.36 11.06 -7.14
C PHE A 89 13.62 11.85 -7.48
N GLU A 90 13.75 13.06 -6.93
CA GLU A 90 14.91 13.94 -7.20
C GLU A 90 16.27 13.33 -6.79
N ASN A 91 16.29 12.47 -5.76
CA ASN A 91 17.49 11.84 -5.22
C ASN A 91 17.11 10.74 -4.20
N PHE A 92 18.09 9.95 -3.74
CA PHE A 92 17.85 8.88 -2.77
C PHE A 92 17.26 9.35 -1.43
N HIS A 93 17.54 10.59 -1.01
CA HIS A 93 16.99 11.12 0.24
C HIS A 93 15.48 11.42 0.12
N SER A 94 14.99 11.87 -1.05
CA SER A 94 13.54 12.03 -1.27
C SER A 94 12.80 10.69 -1.27
N ILE A 95 13.43 9.60 -1.75
CA ILE A 95 12.91 8.23 -1.64
C ILE A 95 12.82 7.81 -0.17
N GLN A 96 13.90 7.98 0.59
CA GLN A 96 13.93 7.65 2.02
C GLN A 96 12.85 8.41 2.80
N SER A 97 12.66 9.71 2.52
CA SER A 97 11.57 10.49 3.11
C SER A 97 10.22 9.89 2.73
N ARG A 98 9.94 9.67 1.44
CA ARG A 98 8.62 9.20 1.01
C ARG A 98 8.28 7.81 1.58
N VAL A 99 9.24 6.90 1.67
CA VAL A 99 9.05 5.58 2.32
C VAL A 99 8.75 5.74 3.81
N ALA A 100 9.37 6.70 4.50
CA ALA A 100 9.03 7.01 5.90
C ALA A 100 7.65 7.67 6.05
N ASP A 101 7.28 8.56 5.12
CA ASP A 101 5.97 9.23 5.09
C ASP A 101 4.85 8.20 4.86
N LEU A 102 4.99 7.32 3.87
CA LEU A 102 4.08 6.19 3.60
C LEU A 102 3.87 5.33 4.86
N ARG A 103 4.95 4.93 5.54
CA ARG A 103 4.86 4.17 6.81
C ARG A 103 4.06 4.91 7.88
N SER A 104 4.25 6.23 7.99
CA SER A 104 3.56 7.09 8.95
C SER A 104 2.07 7.26 8.60
N GLU A 105 1.75 7.46 7.31
CA GLU A 105 0.39 7.53 6.77
C GLU A 105 -0.40 6.25 7.08
N HIS A 106 0.19 5.10 6.76
CA HIS A 106 -0.38 3.77 7.02
C HIS A 106 -0.56 3.48 8.51
N LEU A 107 0.46 3.71 9.34
CA LEU A 107 0.35 3.54 10.79
C LEU A 107 -0.75 4.42 11.38
N THR A 108 -0.85 5.68 10.93
CA THR A 108 -1.90 6.61 11.34
C THR A 108 -3.29 6.08 10.95
N GLN A 109 -3.43 5.51 9.75
CA GLN A 109 -4.72 4.96 9.30
C GLN A 109 -5.09 3.68 10.04
N ARG A 110 -4.14 2.77 10.32
CA ARG A 110 -4.35 1.60 11.19
C ARG A 110 -4.86 2.01 12.57
N ILE A 111 -4.22 2.99 13.21
CA ILE A 111 -4.62 3.50 14.53
C ILE A 111 -6.05 4.10 14.49
N LYS A 112 -6.42 4.86 13.44
CA LYS A 112 -7.79 5.36 13.28
C LYS A 112 -8.80 4.23 13.15
N ASN A 113 -8.54 3.27 12.26
CA ASN A 113 -9.43 2.12 12.05
C ASN A 113 -9.62 1.31 13.35
N GLU A 114 -8.56 1.11 14.13
CA GLU A 114 -8.64 0.46 15.45
C GLU A 114 -9.45 1.28 16.46
N GLN A 115 -9.26 2.61 16.50
CA GLN A 115 -10.04 3.51 17.36
C GLN A 115 -11.53 3.51 17.00
N GLU A 116 -11.88 3.52 15.72
CA GLU A 116 -13.27 3.41 15.24
C GLU A 116 -13.89 2.06 15.65
N VAL A 117 -13.18 0.95 15.41
CA VAL A 117 -13.63 -0.40 15.81
C VAL A 117 -13.81 -0.54 17.33
N LEU A 118 -12.94 0.09 18.13
CA LEU A 118 -13.07 0.12 19.59
C LEU A 118 -14.25 1.01 20.03
N GLY A 119 -14.43 2.18 19.40
CA GLY A 119 -15.56 3.08 19.64
C GLY A 119 -16.90 2.40 19.41
N SER A 120 -17.09 1.78 18.23
CA SER A 120 -18.33 1.06 17.92
C SER A 120 -18.60 -0.13 18.87
N LYS A 121 -17.55 -0.80 19.37
CA LYS A 121 -17.69 -1.86 20.39
C LYS A 121 -18.17 -1.31 21.73
N ILE A 122 -17.71 -0.12 22.13
CA ILE A 122 -18.16 0.55 23.37
C ILE A 122 -19.63 0.99 23.22
N GLU A 123 -19.99 1.59 22.09
CA GLU A 123 -21.38 2.00 21.80
C GLU A 123 -22.36 0.81 21.85
N LEU A 124 -21.99 -0.32 21.23
CA LEU A 124 -22.76 -1.57 21.29
C LEU A 124 -22.92 -2.11 22.71
N GLN A 125 -21.89 -2.01 23.56
CA GLN A 125 -21.97 -2.41 24.97
C GLN A 125 -22.90 -1.48 25.76
N GLU A 126 -22.78 -0.16 25.58
CA GLU A 126 -23.67 0.81 26.22
C GLU A 126 -25.15 0.60 25.82
N GLU A 127 -25.44 0.35 24.55
CA GLU A 127 -26.80 0.01 24.10
C GLU A 127 -27.33 -1.27 24.74
N THR A 128 -26.47 -2.28 24.92
CA THR A 128 -26.85 -3.56 25.51
C THR A 128 -27.18 -3.41 26.99
N ILE A 129 -26.36 -2.66 27.74
CA ILE A 129 -26.61 -2.35 29.16
C ILE A 129 -27.91 -1.55 29.32
N LYS A 130 -28.10 -0.49 28.51
CA LYS A 130 -29.33 0.34 28.51
C LYS A 130 -30.60 -0.44 28.15
N LYS A 131 -30.50 -1.62 27.53
CA LYS A 131 -31.63 -2.54 27.26
C LYS A 131 -31.86 -3.53 28.40
N GLN A 132 -30.83 -3.94 29.15
CA GLN A 132 -30.99 -4.81 30.31
C GLN A 132 -31.61 -4.09 31.51
N ASP A 133 -31.27 -2.82 31.76
CA ASP A 133 -31.87 -1.99 32.84
C ASP A 133 -33.35 -1.62 32.61
N ARG A 134 -34.00 -2.15 31.56
CA ARG A 134 -35.40 -1.86 31.19
C ARG A 134 -36.32 -3.10 31.23
N LEU A 135 -35.84 -4.21 31.79
CA LEU A 135 -36.54 -5.50 31.94
C LEU A 135 -36.70 -5.86 33.42
#